data_AF-A0A672NBD8-F1
#
_entry.id   AF-A0A672NBD8-F1
#
_cell.length_a   1.000
_cell.length_b   1.000
_cell.length_c   1.000
_cell.angle_alpha   90.00
_cell.angle_beta   90.00
_cell.angle_gamma   90.00
#
_symmetry.space_group_name_H-M   'P 1'
#
loop_
_entity.id
_entity.type
_entity.pdbx_description
1 polymer ?
#
loop_
_entity_poly.entity_id
_entity_poly.type
_entity_poly.pdbx_seq_one_letter_code
_entity_poly.pdbx_strand_id
1 'polypeptide(L)'
;MFKCNWIVIDSYDELDSLDVVILYLSVRVVTCNTESHRAFLSFFSYVCVCLCTDVSAQEQPELFLKKLQQCCAVFDFMDTLSDLKMKEYKRSTLNELVDYVTVSRGYLTEQAYPEVVKMVSYNIFRTLPPSESNEFDPEEDEPTLEASWPHLQLVYEFFIRFLESQEFQPSIAKKYIDQKFVLQLLELFDSEDPRERDYLKTVLHRIYGKFLGLRAFIRKQINNIFLRFVYETEHFNGVAELLEILGSIINGFALPLKAEHKQFLVKVLIPLHTVRSLSLFHAQLAYCIVQFLEKDPALTEPVIRGLLKFWPKTCSQKEVMFLGELEEILDVIEPTQFVKIQELKD
;
A
#
# COMPACT_ATOMS: atom_id res chain seq x y z
N MET A 1 40.75 -1.10 -19.23
CA MET A 1 41.29 -0.65 -17.93
C MET A 1 40.73 0.74 -17.66
N PHE A 2 39.59 0.84 -16.97
CA PHE A 2 39.08 2.10 -16.44
C PHE A 2 38.70 1.86 -14.97
N LYS A 3 39.34 2.65 -14.09
CA LYS A 3 39.14 2.61 -12.63
C LYS A 3 37.86 3.37 -12.30
N CYS A 4 36.92 2.71 -11.60
CA CYS A 4 35.89 3.43 -10.86
C CYS A 4 36.47 3.79 -9.48
N ASN A 5 36.64 5.08 -9.23
CA ASN A 5 36.91 5.60 -7.89
C ASN A 5 35.61 5.51 -7.07
N TRP A 6 35.71 4.92 -5.88
CA TRP A 6 34.67 4.97 -4.87
C TRP A 6 34.77 6.32 -4.15
N ILE A 7 33.70 7.11 -4.17
CA ILE A 7 33.54 8.22 -3.22
C ILE A 7 32.77 7.63 -2.04
N VAL A 8 33.45 7.52 -0.90
CA VAL A 8 32.84 7.20 0.39
C VAL A 8 32.38 8.53 0.99
N ILE A 9 31.07 8.70 1.19
CA ILE A 9 30.52 9.79 2.00
C ILE A 9 30.21 9.19 3.36
N ASP A 10 31.13 9.41 4.31
CA ASP A 10 30.91 9.20 5.73
C ASP A 10 30.18 10.43 6.28
N SER A 11 28.95 10.24 6.79
CA SER A 11 28.16 11.09 7.72
C SER A 11 26.74 11.38 7.22
N TYR A 12 25.77 11.28 8.13
CA TYR A 12 24.33 11.09 7.87
C TYR A 12 23.48 12.39 7.87
N ASP A 13 24.09 13.58 7.85
CA ASP A 13 23.39 14.82 8.23
C ASP A 13 23.16 15.87 7.13
N GLU A 14 23.49 15.60 5.86
CA GLU A 14 23.12 16.50 4.76
C GLU A 14 22.62 15.68 3.55
N LEU A 15 21.30 15.62 3.38
CA LEU A 15 20.68 15.10 2.15
C LEU A 15 19.75 16.18 1.60
N ASP A 16 20.25 16.93 0.62
CA ASP A 16 19.43 17.81 -0.21
C ASP A 16 18.77 17.01 -1.34
N SER A 17 17.62 17.49 -1.78
CA SER A 17 16.71 16.90 -2.79
C SER A 17 17.34 16.43 -4.12
N LEU A 18 18.58 16.82 -4.43
CA LEU A 18 19.34 16.37 -5.60
C LEU A 18 20.01 15.00 -5.42
N ASP A 19 20.34 14.58 -4.20
CA ASP A 19 21.04 13.31 -3.96
C ASP A 19 20.10 12.09 -4.07
N VAL A 20 18.80 12.30 -3.84
CA VAL A 20 17.76 11.28 -4.08
C VAL A 20 17.63 10.98 -5.57
N VAL A 21 17.78 11.99 -6.43
CA VAL A 21 17.71 11.85 -7.89
C VAL A 21 18.93 11.09 -8.43
N ILE A 22 20.11 11.26 -7.84
CA ILE A 22 21.34 10.54 -8.23
C ILE A 22 21.27 9.05 -7.82
N LEU A 23 20.65 8.74 -6.68
CA LEU A 23 20.37 7.34 -6.30
C LEU A 23 19.35 6.69 -7.26
N TYR A 24 18.31 7.44 -7.67
CA TYR A 24 17.30 6.96 -8.62
C TYR A 24 17.83 6.78 -10.05
N LEU A 25 18.72 7.66 -10.52
CA LEU A 25 19.38 7.52 -11.82
C LEU A 25 20.32 6.31 -11.89
N SER A 26 20.89 5.88 -10.76
CA SER A 26 21.69 4.65 -10.72
C SER A 26 20.87 3.36 -10.87
N VAL A 27 19.54 3.41 -10.71
CA VAL A 27 18.65 2.27 -10.92
C VAL A 27 18.23 2.13 -12.40
N ARG A 28 18.43 3.17 -13.22
CA ARG A 28 17.90 3.23 -14.60
C ARG A 28 18.92 2.91 -15.71
N VAL A 29 20.13 2.48 -15.39
CA VAL A 29 21.15 2.07 -16.37
C VAL A 29 21.70 0.68 -16.06
N VAL A 30 20.84 -0.33 -16.21
CA VAL A 30 21.30 -1.65 -16.65
C VAL A 30 20.76 -1.85 -18.06
N THR A 31 21.21 -1.00 -19.00
CA THR A 31 21.14 -1.36 -20.42
C THR A 31 22.08 -2.55 -20.59
N CYS A 32 21.47 -3.73 -20.72
CA CYS A 32 22.15 -4.99 -20.87
C CYS A 32 23.14 -4.91 -22.05
N ASN A 33 24.44 -5.04 -21.76
CA ASN A 33 25.45 -5.27 -22.79
C ASN A 33 25.03 -6.48 -23.63
N THR A 34 25.22 -6.43 -24.95
CA THR A 34 24.67 -7.41 -25.91
C THR A 34 25.10 -8.87 -25.65
N GLU A 35 26.23 -9.11 -24.98
CA GLU A 35 26.66 -10.45 -24.52
C GLU A 35 25.96 -10.89 -23.21
N SER A 36 25.72 -9.95 -22.29
CA SER A 36 24.93 -10.18 -21.08
C SER A 36 23.47 -10.50 -21.41
N HIS A 37 22.92 -9.90 -22.48
CA HIS A 37 21.57 -10.18 -22.95
C HIS A 37 21.43 -11.62 -23.46
N ARG A 38 22.42 -12.17 -24.19
CA ARG A 38 22.41 -13.59 -24.60
C ARG A 38 22.55 -14.57 -23.44
N ALA A 39 23.42 -14.28 -22.47
CA ALA A 39 23.55 -15.12 -21.27
C ALA A 39 22.28 -15.06 -20.41
N PHE A 40 21.68 -13.87 -20.29
CA PHE A 40 20.39 -13.65 -19.63
C PHE A 40 19.26 -14.39 -20.34
N LEU A 41 19.19 -14.34 -21.67
CA LEU A 41 18.23 -15.08 -22.50
C LEU A 41 18.41 -16.60 -22.38
N SER A 42 19.66 -17.09 -22.34
CA SER A 42 19.96 -18.51 -22.14
C SER A 42 19.60 -18.98 -20.73
N PHE A 43 19.82 -18.14 -19.72
CA PHE A 43 19.44 -18.42 -18.34
C PHE A 43 17.91 -18.43 -18.17
N PHE A 44 17.22 -17.44 -18.73
CA PHE A 44 15.74 -17.38 -18.78
C PHE A 44 15.17 -18.62 -19.48
N SER A 45 15.73 -19.01 -20.62
CA SER A 45 15.25 -20.14 -21.40
C SER A 45 15.49 -21.49 -20.71
N TYR A 46 16.54 -21.66 -19.90
CA TYR A 46 16.87 -22.96 -19.29
C TYR A 46 16.06 -23.23 -18.00
N VAL A 47 15.85 -22.20 -17.17
CA VAL A 47 15.08 -22.30 -15.93
C VAL A 47 13.57 -22.34 -16.17
N CYS A 48 13.09 -21.70 -17.23
CA CYS A 48 11.67 -21.68 -17.62
C CYS A 48 11.15 -23.06 -18.10
N VAL A 49 12.04 -23.99 -18.47
CA VAL A 49 11.65 -25.32 -18.97
C VAL A 49 11.35 -26.31 -17.84
N CYS A 50 11.91 -26.13 -16.64
CA CYS A 50 11.64 -27.00 -15.51
C CYS A 50 10.53 -26.42 -14.64
N LEU A 51 9.39 -27.11 -14.55
CA LEU A 51 8.37 -26.83 -13.54
C LEU A 51 8.92 -27.16 -12.15
N CYS A 52 8.57 -26.37 -11.14
CA CYS A 52 8.93 -26.60 -9.74
C CYS A 52 8.43 -27.98 -9.25
N THR A 53 7.37 -28.53 -9.85
CA THR A 53 6.81 -29.85 -9.52
C THR A 53 7.56 -31.02 -10.17
N ASP A 54 8.29 -30.79 -11.26
CA ASP A 54 8.92 -31.85 -12.06
C ASP A 54 10.34 -32.18 -11.61
N VAL A 55 10.83 -31.46 -10.61
CA VAL A 55 12.19 -31.60 -10.05
C VAL A 55 12.12 -32.27 -8.68
N SER A 56 13.17 -33.02 -8.34
CA SER A 56 13.31 -33.70 -7.04
C SER A 56 13.11 -32.71 -5.88
N ALA A 57 12.45 -33.15 -4.80
CA ALA A 57 12.12 -32.30 -3.65
C ALA A 57 13.32 -31.57 -3.01
N GLN A 58 14.56 -32.04 -3.28
CA GLN A 58 15.79 -31.44 -2.79
C GLN A 58 16.25 -30.22 -3.61
N GLU A 59 15.93 -30.16 -4.90
CA GLU A 59 16.38 -29.09 -5.82
C GLU A 59 15.31 -27.98 -5.97
N GLN A 60 14.07 -28.25 -5.55
CA GLN A 60 12.97 -27.29 -5.63
C GLN A 60 13.26 -25.94 -4.93
N PRO A 61 13.87 -25.88 -3.73
CA PRO A 61 14.18 -24.61 -3.08
C PRO A 61 15.20 -23.78 -3.85
N GLU A 62 16.21 -24.42 -4.47
CA GLU A 62 17.22 -23.70 -5.25
C GLU A 62 16.64 -23.18 -6.58
N LEU A 63 15.79 -23.98 -7.23
CA LEU A 63 15.09 -23.56 -8.44
C LEU A 63 14.14 -22.39 -8.16
N PHE A 64 13.44 -22.41 -7.02
CA PHE A 64 12.59 -21.32 -6.57
C PHE A 64 13.36 -20.00 -6.45
N LEU A 65 14.53 -20.01 -5.81
CA LEU A 65 15.39 -18.81 -5.71
C LEU A 65 15.83 -18.30 -7.10
N LYS A 66 16.22 -19.20 -8.01
CA LYS A 66 16.60 -18.81 -9.38
C LYS A 66 15.43 -18.17 -10.13
N LYS A 67 14.21 -18.69 -9.99
CA LYS A 67 13.00 -18.11 -10.59
C LYS A 67 12.68 -16.73 -10.03
N LEU A 68 12.80 -16.52 -8.71
CA LEU A 68 12.64 -15.19 -8.10
C LEU A 68 13.61 -14.16 -8.69
N GLN A 69 14.87 -14.56 -8.87
CA GLN A 69 15.90 -13.69 -9.48
C GLN A 69 15.57 -13.33 -10.93
N GLN A 70 15.01 -14.26 -11.70
CA GLN A 70 14.55 -13.99 -13.07
C GLN A 70 13.39 -12.99 -13.09
N CYS A 71 12.45 -13.12 -12.16
CA CYS A 71 11.31 -12.21 -12.04
C CYS A 71 11.70 -10.79 -11.61
N CYS A 72 12.93 -10.55 -11.15
CA CYS A 72 13.45 -9.21 -10.84
C CYS A 72 13.64 -8.34 -12.10
N ALA A 73 13.72 -8.92 -13.30
CA ALA A 73 13.86 -8.14 -14.52
C ALA A 73 12.54 -7.45 -14.89
N VAL A 74 12.56 -6.12 -14.96
CA VAL A 74 11.41 -5.27 -15.29
C VAL A 74 11.37 -5.06 -16.80
N PHE A 75 10.17 -5.18 -17.38
CA PHE A 75 9.93 -4.95 -18.80
C PHE A 75 9.11 -3.68 -18.99
N ASP A 76 9.40 -2.94 -20.06
CA ASP A 76 8.61 -1.77 -20.44
C ASP A 76 7.36 -2.21 -21.20
N PHE A 77 6.19 -1.83 -20.71
CA PHE A 77 4.89 -2.12 -21.33
C PHE A 77 4.37 -0.97 -22.21
N MET A 78 5.03 0.18 -22.21
CA MET A 78 4.68 1.30 -23.10
C MET A 78 5.00 0.96 -24.56
N ASP A 79 6.09 0.22 -24.80
CA ASP A 79 6.34 -0.42 -26.09
C ASP A 79 5.65 -1.79 -26.13
N THR A 80 4.47 -1.83 -26.76
CA THR A 80 3.63 -3.03 -26.86
C THR A 80 4.19 -4.13 -27.75
N LEU A 81 5.18 -3.84 -28.60
CA LEU A 81 5.74 -4.81 -29.55
C LEU A 81 7.11 -5.35 -29.11
N SER A 82 7.78 -4.67 -28.18
CA SER A 82 9.03 -5.14 -27.58
C SER A 82 8.84 -6.37 -26.70
N ASP A 83 9.81 -7.28 -26.75
CA ASP A 83 10.01 -8.36 -25.78
C ASP A 83 8.80 -9.25 -25.48
N LEU A 84 7.85 -9.38 -26.41
CA LEU A 84 6.60 -10.16 -26.24
C LEU A 84 6.85 -11.55 -25.67
N LYS A 85 7.86 -12.25 -26.20
CA LYS A 85 8.23 -13.60 -25.76
C LYS A 85 8.76 -13.60 -24.32
N MET A 86 9.57 -12.61 -23.94
CA MET A 86 10.14 -12.50 -22.59
C MET A 86 9.10 -12.05 -21.56
N LYS A 87 8.20 -11.14 -21.95
CA LYS A 87 7.03 -10.74 -21.16
C LYS A 87 6.15 -11.96 -20.85
N GLU A 88 5.90 -12.81 -21.84
CA GLU A 88 5.12 -14.04 -21.64
C GLU A 88 5.85 -15.05 -20.74
N TYR A 89 7.17 -15.21 -20.91
CA TYR A 89 7.95 -16.09 -20.02
C TYR A 89 7.92 -15.63 -18.57
N LYS A 90 8.09 -14.33 -18.31
CA LYS A 90 7.99 -13.81 -16.95
C LYS A 90 6.58 -14.01 -16.39
N ARG A 91 5.54 -13.78 -17.18
CA ARG A 91 4.14 -14.00 -16.77
C ARG A 91 3.91 -15.46 -16.38
N SER A 92 4.31 -16.41 -17.22
CA SER A 92 4.18 -17.85 -16.93
C SER A 92 4.98 -18.26 -15.69
N THR A 93 6.20 -17.75 -15.53
CA THR A 93 7.04 -18.03 -14.36
C THR A 93 6.40 -17.48 -13.07
N LEU A 94 5.87 -16.26 -13.09
CA LEU A 94 5.18 -15.67 -11.94
C LEU A 94 3.92 -16.46 -11.57
N ASN A 95 3.13 -16.90 -12.56
CA ASN A 95 1.96 -17.73 -12.31
C ASN A 95 2.35 -19.06 -11.63
N GLU A 96 3.39 -19.71 -12.13
CA GLU A 96 3.90 -20.93 -11.53
C GLU A 96 4.42 -20.70 -10.10
N LEU A 97 5.07 -19.57 -9.84
CA LEU A 97 5.50 -19.21 -8.48
C LEU A 97 4.30 -19.02 -7.55
N VAL A 98 3.21 -18.39 -8.01
CA VAL A 98 1.94 -18.25 -7.26
C VAL A 98 1.36 -19.63 -6.91
N ASP A 99 1.28 -20.52 -7.90
CA ASP A 99 0.77 -21.87 -7.70
C ASP A 99 1.66 -22.66 -6.71
N TYR A 100 2.98 -22.54 -6.87
CA TYR A 100 3.95 -23.21 -6.01
C TYR A 100 3.84 -22.77 -4.55
N VAL A 101 3.78 -21.45 -4.26
CA VAL A 101 3.67 -20.96 -2.88
C VAL A 101 2.33 -21.29 -2.23
N THR A 102 1.30 -21.56 -3.03
CA THR A 102 -0.04 -21.91 -2.56
C THR A 102 -0.14 -23.39 -2.21
N VAL A 103 0.46 -24.27 -3.01
CA VAL A 103 0.32 -25.74 -2.86
C VAL A 103 1.46 -26.36 -2.06
N SER A 104 2.69 -25.88 -2.26
CA SER A 104 3.89 -26.54 -1.75
C SER A 104 4.24 -26.06 -0.33
N ARG A 105 4.89 -26.93 0.45
CA ARG A 105 5.37 -26.65 1.80
C ARG A 105 6.89 -26.79 1.88
N GLY A 106 7.52 -26.12 2.83
CA GLY A 106 8.95 -26.22 3.08
C GLY A 106 9.84 -25.39 2.13
N TYR A 107 9.25 -24.57 1.25
CA TYR A 107 10.01 -23.67 0.38
C TYR A 107 10.56 -22.43 1.11
N LEU A 108 9.95 -22.06 2.25
CA LEU A 108 10.31 -20.89 3.05
C LEU A 108 11.57 -21.11 3.91
N THR A 109 12.71 -21.23 3.23
CA THR A 109 14.03 -21.19 3.88
C THR A 109 14.40 -19.75 4.29
N GLU A 110 15.35 -19.57 5.22
CA GLU A 110 15.78 -18.22 5.63
C GLU A 110 16.31 -17.37 4.46
N GLN A 111 16.90 -18.03 3.45
CA GLN A 111 17.44 -17.39 2.24
C GLN A 111 16.34 -16.97 1.25
N ALA A 112 15.13 -17.52 1.35
CA ALA A 112 14.02 -17.16 0.49
C ALA A 112 13.44 -15.77 0.80
N TYR A 113 13.40 -15.38 2.08
CA TYR A 113 12.87 -14.08 2.52
C TYR A 113 13.51 -12.86 1.82
N PRO A 114 14.85 -12.70 1.79
CA PRO A 114 15.46 -11.57 1.11
C PRO A 114 15.18 -11.57 -0.39
N GLU A 115 15.22 -12.73 -1.06
CA GLU A 115 14.99 -12.80 -2.51
C GLU A 115 13.53 -12.51 -2.88
N VAL A 116 12.56 -12.92 -2.05
CA VAL A 116 11.15 -12.57 -2.22
C VAL A 116 10.94 -11.06 -2.05
N VAL A 117 11.41 -10.49 -0.94
CA VAL A 117 11.23 -9.05 -0.66
C VAL A 117 11.94 -8.21 -1.74
N LYS A 118 13.11 -8.65 -2.19
CA LYS A 118 13.84 -8.03 -3.30
C LYS A 118 13.04 -8.09 -4.61
N MET A 119 12.58 -9.27 -5.02
CA MET A 119 11.79 -9.44 -6.24
C MET A 119 10.54 -8.55 -6.22
N VAL A 120 9.81 -8.52 -5.11
CA VAL A 120 8.64 -7.64 -4.93
C VAL A 120 9.04 -6.17 -5.05
N SER A 121 10.08 -5.75 -4.31
CA SER A 121 10.54 -4.35 -4.29
C SER A 121 10.95 -3.84 -5.68
N TYR A 122 11.66 -4.64 -6.48
CA TYR A 122 12.06 -4.27 -7.84
C TYR A 122 10.88 -4.11 -8.81
N ASN A 123 9.76 -4.80 -8.55
CA ASN A 123 8.60 -4.76 -9.42
C ASN A 123 7.59 -3.69 -9.01
N ILE A 124 7.28 -3.56 -7.71
CA ILE A 124 6.20 -2.68 -7.25
C ILE A 124 6.66 -1.24 -7.00
N PHE A 125 7.86 -1.05 -6.43
CA PHE A 125 8.32 0.29 -6.04
C PHE A 125 8.83 1.05 -7.25
N ARG A 126 7.99 1.97 -7.73
CA ARG A 126 8.23 2.83 -8.87
C ARG A 126 7.68 4.22 -8.59
N THR A 127 8.20 5.20 -9.31
CA THR A 127 7.56 6.52 -9.34
C THR A 127 6.28 6.40 -10.17
N LEU A 128 5.15 6.81 -9.59
CA LEU A 128 3.88 6.84 -10.30
C LEU A 128 3.94 7.86 -11.45
N PRO A 129 3.24 7.62 -12.57
CA PRO A 129 3.15 8.60 -13.65
C PRO A 129 2.54 9.90 -13.10
N PRO A 130 2.96 11.07 -13.62
CA PRO A 130 2.32 12.32 -13.24
C PRO A 130 0.86 12.32 -13.71
N SER A 131 -0.04 12.82 -12.87
CA SER A 131 -1.45 13.00 -13.26
C SER A 131 -1.56 13.97 -14.44
N GLU A 132 -2.40 13.63 -15.42
CA GLU A 132 -2.54 14.39 -16.66
C GLU A 132 -3.37 15.68 -16.50
N SER A 133 -4.20 15.77 -15.45
CA SER A 133 -5.09 16.91 -15.19
C SER A 133 -4.49 17.94 -14.21
N ASN A 134 -4.53 19.22 -14.58
CA ASN A 134 -4.18 20.34 -13.68
C ASN A 134 -5.38 20.77 -12.80
N GLU A 135 -6.60 20.37 -13.17
CA GLU A 135 -7.83 20.59 -12.42
C GLU A 135 -8.40 19.20 -12.09
N PHE A 136 -8.01 18.67 -10.93
CA PHE A 136 -8.49 17.37 -10.45
C PHE A 136 -10.01 17.44 -10.21
N ASP A 137 -10.78 16.71 -11.00
CA ASP A 137 -12.20 16.47 -10.73
C ASP A 137 -12.41 15.00 -10.33
N PRO A 138 -12.58 14.72 -9.02
CA PRO A 138 -12.75 13.37 -8.51
C PRO A 138 -13.99 12.63 -9.06
N GLU A 139 -14.96 13.34 -9.64
CA GLU A 139 -16.19 12.74 -10.19
C GLU A 139 -16.12 12.52 -11.71
N GLU A 140 -15.28 13.27 -12.45
CA GLU A 140 -15.17 13.19 -13.92
C GLU A 140 -13.88 12.51 -14.42
N ASP A 141 -12.79 12.53 -13.64
CA ASP A 141 -11.50 12.00 -14.08
C ASP A 141 -11.54 10.46 -14.23
N GLU A 142 -11.34 9.95 -15.44
CA GLU A 142 -11.20 8.51 -15.70
C GLU A 142 -9.84 8.00 -15.16
N PRO A 143 -9.80 6.91 -14.37
CA PRO A 143 -8.57 6.43 -13.77
C PRO A 143 -7.62 5.86 -14.83
N THR A 144 -6.37 6.33 -14.83
CA THR A 144 -5.34 5.76 -15.70
C THR A 144 -4.98 4.34 -15.25
N LEU A 145 -5.17 3.37 -16.14
CA LEU A 145 -4.82 1.97 -15.86
C LEU A 145 -3.33 1.70 -16.07
N GLU A 146 -2.74 0.92 -15.16
CA GLU A 146 -1.31 0.59 -15.24
C GLU A 146 -1.03 -0.40 -16.39
N ALA A 147 -0.14 -0.01 -17.31
CA ALA A 147 0.19 -0.82 -18.49
C ALA A 147 0.91 -2.14 -18.14
N SER A 148 1.70 -2.15 -17.06
CA SER A 148 2.43 -3.32 -16.58
C SER A 148 1.60 -4.28 -15.71
N TRP A 149 0.29 -4.03 -15.60
CA TRP A 149 -0.65 -4.80 -14.78
C TRP A 149 -0.56 -6.34 -14.96
N PRO A 150 -0.38 -6.91 -16.18
CA PRO A 150 -0.28 -8.36 -16.34
C PRO A 150 0.85 -9.02 -15.55
N HIS A 151 1.91 -8.27 -15.22
CA HIS A 151 2.98 -8.74 -14.32
C HIS A 151 2.73 -8.32 -12.89
N LEU A 152 2.34 -7.06 -12.65
CA LEU A 152 2.14 -6.54 -11.29
C LEU A 152 1.06 -7.30 -10.51
N GLN A 153 -0.05 -7.66 -11.17
CA GLN A 153 -1.11 -8.45 -10.55
C GLN A 153 -0.55 -9.75 -9.94
N LEU A 154 0.28 -10.47 -10.69
CA LEU A 154 0.87 -11.74 -10.24
C LEU A 154 1.91 -11.51 -9.12
N VAL A 155 2.66 -10.41 -9.16
CA VAL A 155 3.60 -10.06 -8.08
C VAL A 155 2.85 -9.75 -6.78
N TYR A 156 1.77 -8.97 -6.84
CA TYR A 156 0.94 -8.70 -5.67
C TYR A 156 0.27 -9.96 -5.13
N GLU A 157 -0.31 -10.78 -6.00
CA GLU A 157 -0.91 -12.05 -5.62
C GLU A 157 0.10 -12.99 -4.95
N PHE A 158 1.28 -13.14 -5.57
CA PHE A 158 2.38 -13.90 -4.99
C PHE A 158 2.75 -13.38 -3.60
N PHE A 159 2.87 -12.07 -3.42
CA PHE A 159 3.26 -11.48 -2.15
C PHE A 159 2.18 -11.67 -1.07
N ILE A 160 0.90 -11.54 -1.42
CA ILE A 160 -0.20 -11.83 -0.49
C ILE A 160 -0.15 -13.29 -0.05
N ARG A 161 -0.01 -14.25 -0.98
CA ARG A 161 0.08 -15.68 -0.64
C ARG A 161 1.29 -15.99 0.23
N PHE A 162 2.43 -15.37 -0.06
CA PHE A 162 3.64 -15.44 0.76
C PHE A 162 3.40 -14.93 2.19
N LEU A 163 2.74 -13.77 2.34
CA LEU A 163 2.40 -13.21 3.65
C LEU A 163 1.36 -14.06 4.38
N GLU A 164 0.40 -14.69 3.69
CA GLU A 164 -0.66 -15.52 4.27
C GLU A 164 -0.23 -16.95 4.59
N SER A 165 0.92 -17.40 4.06
CA SER A 165 1.46 -18.73 4.31
C SER A 165 1.54 -19.05 5.81
N GLN A 166 1.15 -20.27 6.17
CA GLN A 166 1.22 -20.77 7.55
C GLN A 166 2.67 -20.98 8.03
N GLU A 167 3.61 -21.17 7.10
CA GLU A 167 5.04 -21.32 7.38
C GLU A 167 5.77 -19.97 7.50
N PHE A 168 5.06 -18.86 7.27
CA PHE A 168 5.63 -17.52 7.33
C PHE A 168 6.07 -17.17 8.76
N GLN A 169 7.33 -16.75 8.91
CA GLN A 169 7.94 -16.38 10.19
C GLN A 169 8.21 -14.87 10.26
N PRO A 170 7.39 -14.09 11.00
CA PRO A 170 7.58 -12.64 11.14
C PRO A 170 8.94 -12.25 11.76
N SER A 171 9.52 -13.12 12.57
CA SER A 171 10.82 -12.92 13.23
C SER A 171 11.99 -12.81 12.25
N ILE A 172 11.92 -13.51 11.12
CA ILE A 172 12.92 -13.47 10.04
C ILE A 172 12.59 -12.32 9.09
N ALA A 173 11.33 -12.24 8.64
CA ALA A 173 10.87 -11.28 7.66
C ALA A 173 11.07 -9.81 8.09
N LYS A 174 10.99 -9.49 9.39
CA LYS A 174 11.17 -8.13 9.92
C LYS A 174 12.54 -7.52 9.64
N LYS A 175 13.54 -8.32 9.24
CA LYS A 175 14.86 -7.82 8.83
C LYS A 175 14.84 -7.17 7.45
N TYR A 176 13.83 -7.50 6.63
CA TYR A 176 13.71 -7.09 5.23
C TYR A 176 12.47 -6.22 4.99
N ILE A 177 11.39 -6.48 5.73
CA ILE A 177 10.20 -5.62 5.77
C ILE A 177 10.38 -4.65 6.93
N ASP A 178 11.04 -3.53 6.65
CA ASP A 178 11.36 -2.47 7.60
C ASP A 178 10.49 -1.22 7.39
N GLN A 179 10.82 -0.13 8.09
CA GLN A 179 10.10 1.14 7.95
C GLN A 179 10.23 1.74 6.56
N LYS A 180 11.38 1.55 5.88
CA LYS A 180 11.60 2.05 4.52
C LYS A 180 10.69 1.32 3.52
N PHE A 181 10.60 0.00 3.62
CA PHE A 181 9.69 -0.81 2.82
C PHE A 181 8.24 -0.33 2.98
N VAL A 182 7.80 -0.11 4.22
CA VAL A 182 6.45 0.39 4.51
C VAL A 182 6.21 1.79 3.94
N LEU A 183 7.20 2.68 4.02
CA LEU A 183 7.07 4.03 3.47
C LEU A 183 6.87 3.99 1.95
N GLN A 184 7.71 3.24 1.24
CA GLN A 184 7.59 3.08 -0.22
C GLN A 184 6.28 2.39 -0.62
N LEU A 185 5.79 1.45 0.21
CA LEU A 185 4.48 0.82 -0.01
C LEU A 185 3.33 1.81 0.16
N LEU A 186 3.42 2.72 1.12
CA LEU A 186 2.39 3.74 1.36
C LEU A 186 2.35 4.80 0.25
N GLU A 187 3.48 5.12 -0.37
CA GLU A 187 3.54 6.02 -1.53
C GLU A 187 2.73 5.48 -2.73
N LEU A 188 2.67 4.16 -2.90
CA LEU A 188 1.92 3.52 -3.99
C LEU A 188 0.39 3.62 -3.83
N PHE A 189 -0.12 3.97 -2.64
CA PHE A 189 -1.57 4.16 -2.46
C PHE A 189 -2.10 5.36 -3.26
N ASP A 190 -1.22 6.22 -3.77
CA ASP A 190 -1.61 7.30 -4.67
C ASP A 190 -1.77 6.85 -6.13
N SER A 191 -1.65 5.56 -6.44
CA SER A 191 -1.87 5.00 -7.78
C SER A 191 -3.30 5.29 -8.25
N GLU A 192 -3.44 5.75 -9.49
CA GLU A 192 -4.75 5.99 -10.13
C GLU A 192 -5.50 4.67 -10.41
N ASP A 193 -4.79 3.56 -10.55
CA ASP A 193 -5.38 2.24 -10.82
C ASP A 193 -6.05 1.66 -9.54
N PRO A 194 -7.40 1.56 -9.51
CA PRO A 194 -8.11 1.04 -8.33
C PRO A 194 -7.76 -0.42 -8.00
N ARG A 195 -7.34 -1.19 -9.01
CA ARG A 195 -6.95 -2.59 -8.81
C ARG A 195 -5.68 -2.66 -7.98
N GLU A 196 -4.71 -1.80 -8.27
CA GLU A 196 -3.46 -1.73 -7.50
C GLU A 196 -3.74 -1.35 -6.05
N ARG A 197 -4.59 -0.35 -5.82
CA ARG A 197 -4.98 0.09 -4.47
C ARG A 197 -5.64 -1.01 -3.65
N ASP A 198 -6.49 -1.85 -4.24
CA ASP A 198 -7.12 -2.96 -3.52
C ASP A 198 -6.12 -4.05 -3.09
N TYR A 199 -5.12 -4.35 -3.93
CA TYR A 199 -4.01 -5.24 -3.56
C TYR A 199 -3.13 -4.62 -2.47
N LEU A 200 -2.76 -3.34 -2.60
CA LEU A 200 -1.99 -2.60 -1.59
C LEU A 200 -2.72 -2.59 -0.25
N LYS A 201 -4.04 -2.38 -0.26
CA LYS A 201 -4.89 -2.44 0.93
C LYS A 201 -4.72 -3.74 1.68
N THR A 202 -4.85 -4.86 0.95
CA THR A 202 -4.72 -6.20 1.50
C THR A 202 -3.30 -6.46 2.03
N VAL A 203 -2.27 -6.10 1.26
CA VAL A 203 -0.87 -6.25 1.66
C VAL A 203 -0.57 -5.47 2.94
N LEU A 204 -0.92 -4.19 3.00
CA LEU A 204 -0.67 -3.33 4.16
C LEU A 204 -1.42 -3.83 5.40
N HIS A 205 -2.67 -4.28 5.24
CA HIS A 205 -3.43 -4.88 6.35
C HIS A 205 -2.75 -6.15 6.90
N ARG A 206 -2.26 -7.04 6.03
CA ARG A 206 -1.51 -8.24 6.46
C ARG A 206 -0.21 -7.89 7.17
N ILE A 207 0.54 -6.90 6.66
CA ILE A 207 1.76 -6.40 7.31
C ILE A 207 1.43 -5.84 8.70
N TYR A 208 0.40 -4.99 8.82
CA TYR A 208 -0.02 -4.43 10.10
C TYR A 208 -0.41 -5.52 11.12
N GLY A 209 -1.11 -6.56 10.65
CA GLY A 209 -1.51 -7.70 11.47
C GLY A 209 -0.31 -8.47 12.02
N LYS A 210 0.63 -8.84 11.15
CA LYS A 210 1.78 -9.73 11.47
C LYS A 210 2.95 -9.02 12.17
N PHE A 211 3.19 -7.75 11.89
CA PHE A 211 4.35 -7.02 12.40
C PHE A 211 3.98 -6.01 13.48
N LEU A 212 3.90 -6.49 14.74
CA LEU A 212 3.56 -5.64 15.90
C LEU A 212 4.46 -4.40 16.04
N GLY A 213 5.76 -4.53 15.73
CA GLY A 213 6.73 -3.44 15.82
C GLY A 213 6.54 -2.32 14.77
N LEU A 214 5.84 -2.59 13.66
CA LEU A 214 5.58 -1.60 12.61
C LEU A 214 4.25 -0.86 12.83
N ARG A 215 3.37 -1.34 13.71
CA ARG A 215 2.01 -0.79 13.88
C ARG A 215 2.00 0.70 14.23
N ALA A 216 2.85 1.14 15.16
CA ALA A 216 2.93 2.55 15.54
C ALA A 216 3.44 3.42 14.38
N PHE A 217 4.42 2.93 13.63
CA PHE A 217 4.97 3.61 12.46
C PHE A 217 3.91 3.74 11.35
N ILE A 218 3.20 2.65 11.00
CA ILE A 218 2.14 2.66 9.99
C ILE A 218 1.05 3.69 10.36
N ARG A 219 0.54 3.66 11.60
CA ARG A 219 -0.47 4.65 12.04
C ARG A 219 0.03 6.08 11.93
N LYS A 220 1.30 6.32 12.28
CA LYS A 220 1.90 7.66 12.17
C LYS A 220 2.01 8.11 10.71
N GLN A 221 2.41 7.24 9.80
CA GLN A 221 2.53 7.61 8.38
C GLN A 221 1.16 7.84 7.73
N ILE A 222 0.16 6.99 8.01
CA ILE A 222 -1.21 7.23 7.52
C ILE A 222 -1.75 8.56 8.05
N ASN A 223 -1.50 8.88 9.33
CA ASN A 223 -1.87 10.17 9.91
C ASN A 223 -1.20 11.34 9.15
N ASN A 224 0.11 11.25 8.87
CA ASN A 224 0.81 12.27 8.10
C ASN A 224 0.23 12.45 6.69
N ILE A 225 -0.10 11.34 6.01
CA ILE A 225 -0.74 11.36 4.69
C ILE A 225 -2.08 12.11 4.76
N PHE A 226 -2.93 11.79 5.74
CA PHE A 226 -4.22 12.46 5.90
C PHE A 226 -4.09 13.95 6.28
N LEU A 227 -3.12 14.30 7.12
CA LEU A 227 -2.86 15.70 7.44
C LEU A 227 -2.42 16.48 6.19
N ARG A 228 -1.50 15.94 5.41
CA ARG A 228 -1.08 16.54 4.13
C ARG A 228 -2.24 16.64 3.14
N PHE A 229 -3.06 15.60 3.05
CA PHE A 229 -4.25 15.58 2.19
C PHE A 229 -5.26 16.68 2.58
N VAL A 230 -5.59 16.81 3.87
CA VAL A 230 -6.60 17.79 4.33
C VAL A 230 -6.09 19.23 4.26
N TYR A 231 -4.82 19.48 4.58
CA TYR A 231 -4.31 20.85 4.79
C TYR A 231 -3.40 21.38 3.67
N GLU A 232 -2.86 20.53 2.79
CA GLU A 232 -1.88 20.96 1.79
C GLU A 232 -2.32 20.66 0.36
N THR A 233 -2.64 19.40 0.03
CA THR A 233 -2.79 18.99 -1.38
C THR A 233 -4.25 18.88 -1.83
N GLU A 234 -5.18 18.50 -0.94
CA GLU A 234 -6.56 18.07 -1.28
C GLU A 234 -6.62 16.98 -2.37
N HIS A 235 -5.49 16.32 -2.66
CA HIS A 235 -5.36 15.28 -3.66
C HIS A 235 -4.56 14.10 -3.10
N PHE A 236 -5.20 12.92 -3.12
CA PHE A 236 -4.64 11.62 -2.82
C PHE A 236 -5.65 10.53 -3.23
N ASN A 237 -5.26 9.57 -4.06
CA ASN A 237 -6.21 8.62 -4.64
C ASN A 237 -6.67 7.51 -3.67
N GLY A 238 -5.82 7.14 -2.70
CA GLY A 238 -6.04 5.98 -1.83
C GLY A 238 -6.70 6.24 -0.47
N VAL A 239 -7.45 7.34 -0.31
CA VAL A 239 -8.05 7.70 1.00
C VAL A 239 -9.03 6.63 1.48
N ALA A 240 -9.90 6.13 0.58
CA ALA A 240 -10.91 5.13 0.89
C ALA A 240 -10.27 3.83 1.43
N GLU A 241 -9.26 3.32 0.73
CA GLU A 241 -8.59 2.08 1.06
C GLU A 241 -7.82 2.19 2.39
N LEU A 242 -7.17 3.33 2.66
CA LEU A 242 -6.52 3.58 3.95
C LEU A 242 -7.54 3.66 5.09
N LEU A 243 -8.71 4.26 4.86
CA LEU A 243 -9.80 4.29 5.84
C LEU A 243 -10.38 2.91 6.12
N GLU A 244 -10.53 2.02 5.12
CA GLU A 244 -10.96 0.64 5.35
C GLU A 244 -10.00 -0.12 6.28
N ILE A 245 -8.69 0.03 6.07
CA ILE A 245 -7.68 -0.56 6.96
C ILE A 245 -7.81 0.03 8.36
N LEU A 246 -7.95 1.35 8.47
CA LEU A 246 -8.11 2.02 9.75
C LEU A 246 -9.37 1.57 10.49
N GLY A 247 -10.50 1.37 9.81
CA GLY A 247 -11.72 0.84 10.41
C GLY A 247 -11.48 -0.51 11.09
N SER A 248 -10.78 -1.42 10.41
CA SER A 248 -10.36 -2.70 10.99
C SER A 248 -9.41 -2.53 12.19
N ILE A 249 -8.45 -1.59 12.09
CA ILE A 249 -7.51 -1.28 13.17
C ILE A 249 -8.23 -0.72 14.40
N ILE A 250 -9.19 0.19 14.21
CA ILE A 250 -9.97 0.84 15.27
C ILE A 250 -10.83 -0.20 15.99
N ASN A 251 -11.46 -1.11 15.24
CA ASN A 251 -12.19 -2.22 15.83
C ASN A 251 -11.30 -3.08 16.76
N GLY A 252 -10.02 -3.23 16.43
CA GLY A 252 -9.03 -3.94 17.23
C GLY A 252 -8.43 -3.17 18.41
N PHE A 253 -8.83 -1.92 18.67
CA PHE A 253 -8.27 -1.15 19.79
C PHE A 253 -8.63 -1.74 21.16
N ALA A 254 -7.64 -1.75 22.05
CA ALA A 254 -7.83 -2.11 23.44
C ALA A 254 -8.47 -0.96 24.22
N LEU A 255 -9.32 -1.30 25.19
CA LEU A 255 -9.92 -0.35 26.11
C LEU A 255 -9.10 -0.29 27.42
N PRO A 256 -8.93 0.89 28.04
CA PRO A 256 -9.42 2.20 27.59
C PRO A 256 -8.65 2.74 26.38
N LEU A 257 -9.34 3.50 25.52
CA LEU A 257 -8.72 4.12 24.34
C LEU A 257 -7.57 5.06 24.75
N LYS A 258 -6.43 4.90 24.07
CA LYS A 258 -5.26 5.77 24.25
C LYS A 258 -5.55 7.20 23.79
N ALA A 259 -4.92 8.17 24.45
CA ALA A 259 -5.03 9.59 24.10
C ALA A 259 -4.65 9.86 22.63
N GLU A 260 -3.64 9.17 22.09
CA GLU A 260 -3.25 9.30 20.68
C GLU A 260 -4.40 8.95 19.71
N HIS A 261 -5.24 7.96 20.03
CA HIS A 261 -6.35 7.56 19.17
C HIS A 261 -7.51 8.57 19.24
N LYS A 262 -7.77 9.13 20.43
CA LYS A 262 -8.75 10.21 20.61
C LYS A 262 -8.34 11.48 19.88
N GLN A 263 -7.05 11.82 19.91
CA GLN A 263 -6.51 12.94 19.14
C GLN A 263 -6.61 12.69 17.64
N PHE A 264 -6.33 11.47 17.17
CA PHE A 264 -6.48 11.10 15.77
C PHE A 264 -7.91 11.30 15.27
N LEU A 265 -8.92 10.86 16.03
CA LEU A 265 -10.33 11.11 15.72
C LEU A 265 -10.63 12.60 15.52
N VAL A 266 -10.28 13.43 16.52
CA VAL A 266 -10.66 14.85 16.53
C VAL A 266 -9.85 15.71 15.56
N LYS A 267 -8.57 15.37 15.34
CA LYS A 267 -7.64 16.19 14.54
C LYS A 267 -7.52 15.75 13.09
N VAL A 268 -7.96 14.54 12.75
CA VAL A 268 -7.77 13.95 11.42
C VAL A 268 -9.08 13.48 10.84
N LEU A 269 -9.77 12.54 11.50
CA LEU A 269 -11.00 11.96 10.95
C LEU A 269 -12.14 12.98 10.83
N ILE A 270 -12.37 13.81 11.85
CA ILE A 270 -13.41 14.85 11.76
C ILE A 270 -13.08 15.86 10.65
N PRO A 271 -11.86 16.44 10.55
CA PRO A 271 -11.53 17.35 9.45
C PRO A 271 -11.60 16.75 8.04
N LEU A 272 -11.47 15.43 7.86
CA LEU A 272 -11.61 14.79 6.55
C LEU A 272 -12.97 15.06 5.89
N HIS A 273 -14.03 15.36 6.66
CA HIS A 273 -15.34 15.73 6.11
C HIS A 273 -15.35 17.07 5.34
N THR A 274 -14.31 17.88 5.49
CA THR A 274 -14.24 19.22 4.86
C THR A 274 -13.81 19.16 3.39
N VAL A 275 -13.03 18.16 2.99
CA VAL A 275 -12.41 18.08 1.66
C VAL A 275 -13.44 17.84 0.56
N ARG A 276 -13.19 18.37 -0.64
CA ARG A 276 -14.14 18.36 -1.77
C ARG A 276 -14.57 16.95 -2.19
N SER A 277 -13.61 16.05 -2.31
CA SER A 277 -13.74 14.65 -2.74
C SER A 277 -14.33 13.69 -1.70
N LEU A 278 -15.05 14.20 -0.68
CA LEU A 278 -15.64 13.38 0.39
C LEU A 278 -16.52 12.23 -0.15
N SER A 279 -17.23 12.46 -1.26
CA SER A 279 -18.11 11.47 -1.88
C SER A 279 -17.43 10.14 -2.19
N LEU A 280 -16.12 10.14 -2.47
CA LEU A 280 -15.35 8.96 -2.82
C LEU A 280 -15.07 8.00 -1.64
N PHE A 281 -15.06 8.51 -0.41
CA PHE A 281 -14.64 7.73 0.77
C PHE A 281 -15.54 7.94 2.01
N HIS A 282 -16.67 8.63 1.86
CA HIS A 282 -17.59 8.97 2.95
C HIS A 282 -18.03 7.73 3.75
N ALA A 283 -18.41 6.64 3.08
CA ALA A 283 -18.89 5.43 3.73
C ALA A 283 -17.81 4.81 4.66
N GLN A 284 -16.55 4.79 4.19
CA GLN A 284 -15.42 4.29 4.95
C GLN A 284 -15.09 5.20 6.14
N LEU A 285 -15.26 6.52 5.97
CA LEU A 285 -15.05 7.50 7.04
C LEU A 285 -16.12 7.38 8.12
N ALA A 286 -17.39 7.37 7.73
CA ALA A 286 -18.53 7.18 8.63
C ALA A 286 -18.39 5.89 9.45
N TYR A 287 -18.03 4.79 8.79
CA TYR A 287 -17.71 3.53 9.48
C TYR A 287 -16.62 3.72 10.54
N CYS A 288 -15.51 4.40 10.23
CA CYS A 288 -14.47 4.68 11.21
C CYS A 288 -14.96 5.51 12.40
N ILE A 289 -15.83 6.51 12.16
CA ILE A 289 -16.41 7.34 13.22
C ILE A 289 -17.30 6.49 14.14
N VAL A 290 -18.23 5.72 13.58
CA VAL A 290 -19.13 4.83 14.35
C VAL A 290 -18.30 3.83 15.18
N GLN A 291 -17.28 3.21 14.60
CA GLN A 291 -16.39 2.29 15.33
C GLN A 291 -15.69 2.96 16.53
N PHE A 292 -15.37 4.25 16.46
CA PHE A 292 -14.82 4.99 17.62
C PHE A 292 -15.87 5.19 18.71
N LEU A 293 -17.10 5.51 18.33
CA LEU A 293 -18.20 5.75 19.27
C LEU A 293 -18.63 4.46 19.99
N GLU A 294 -18.65 3.32 19.30
CA GLU A 294 -18.88 2.01 19.92
C GLU A 294 -17.82 1.66 20.96
N LYS A 295 -16.57 2.10 20.77
CA LYS A 295 -15.47 1.85 21.71
C LYS A 295 -15.49 2.78 22.92
N ASP A 296 -15.88 4.03 22.74
CA ASP A 296 -15.95 5.03 23.81
C ASP A 296 -17.06 6.05 23.55
N PRO A 297 -18.27 5.82 24.10
CA PRO A 297 -19.43 6.72 23.94
C PRO A 297 -19.20 8.14 24.46
N ALA A 298 -18.17 8.39 25.29
CA ALA A 298 -17.85 9.74 25.72
C ALA A 298 -17.32 10.63 24.58
N LEU A 299 -16.96 10.03 23.43
CA LEU A 299 -16.51 10.74 22.23
C LEU A 299 -17.65 11.25 21.35
N THR A 300 -18.92 10.91 21.64
CA THR A 300 -20.04 11.34 20.78
C THR A 300 -20.21 12.85 20.74
N GLU A 301 -20.13 13.53 21.88
CA GLU A 301 -20.26 14.99 21.94
C GLU A 301 -19.23 15.73 21.05
N PRO A 302 -17.91 15.48 21.15
CA PRO A 302 -16.94 16.15 20.30
C PRO A 302 -17.09 15.79 18.81
N VAL A 303 -17.57 14.58 18.48
CA VAL A 303 -17.85 14.18 17.09
C VAL A 303 -19.02 14.98 16.52
N ILE A 304 -20.18 14.99 17.19
CA ILE A 304 -21.37 15.73 16.75
C ILE A 304 -21.08 17.23 16.64
N ARG A 305 -20.42 17.83 17.64
CA ARG A 305 -20.01 19.24 17.57
C ARG A 305 -19.05 19.49 16.40
N GLY A 306 -18.18 18.55 16.08
CA GLY A 306 -17.27 18.60 14.94
C GLY A 306 -18.01 18.59 13.60
N LEU A 307 -18.94 17.66 13.42
CA LEU A 307 -19.77 17.55 12.21
C LEU A 307 -20.63 18.81 12.02
N LEU A 308 -21.30 19.29 13.07
CA LEU A 308 -22.10 20.53 13.01
C LEU A 308 -21.24 21.76 12.70
N LYS A 309 -20.01 21.82 13.23
CA LYS A 309 -19.07 22.90 12.92
C LYS A 309 -18.68 22.91 11.43
N PHE A 310 -18.52 21.73 10.83
CA PHE A 310 -18.13 21.56 9.43
C PHE A 310 -19.31 21.34 8.50
N TRP A 311 -20.54 21.66 8.95
CA TRP A 311 -21.75 21.44 8.18
C TRP A 311 -21.64 22.09 6.79
N PRO A 312 -21.83 21.33 5.70
CA PRO A 312 -21.76 21.87 4.35
C PRO A 312 -22.90 22.85 4.13
N LYS A 313 -22.59 24.07 3.65
CA LYS A 313 -23.59 25.12 3.36
C LYS A 313 -23.78 25.41 1.86
N THR A 314 -22.94 24.80 1.03
CA THR A 314 -22.82 25.11 -0.40
C THR A 314 -22.96 23.89 -1.31
N CYS A 315 -23.04 22.68 -0.74
CA CYS A 315 -23.09 21.42 -1.50
C CYS A 315 -24.16 20.50 -0.89
N SER A 316 -25.30 20.37 -1.57
CA SER A 316 -26.45 19.58 -1.12
C SER A 316 -26.15 18.08 -1.05
N GLN A 317 -25.32 17.55 -1.95
CA GLN A 317 -24.89 16.15 -1.93
C GLN A 317 -24.14 15.80 -0.63
N LYS A 318 -23.27 16.71 -0.17
CA LYS A 318 -22.59 16.56 1.13
C LYS A 318 -23.56 16.69 2.29
N GLU A 319 -24.57 17.55 2.22
CA GLU A 319 -25.61 17.63 3.27
C GLU A 319 -26.33 16.29 3.44
N VAL A 320 -26.68 15.62 2.34
CA VAL A 320 -27.31 14.28 2.38
C VAL A 320 -26.38 13.25 3.02
N MET A 321 -25.09 13.30 2.70
CA MET A 321 -24.08 12.42 3.32
C MET A 321 -23.97 12.63 4.84
N PHE A 322 -23.86 13.89 5.27
CA PHE A 322 -23.81 14.24 6.70
C PHE A 322 -25.08 13.80 7.45
N LEU A 323 -26.26 13.94 6.83
CA LEU A 323 -27.51 13.48 7.43
C LEU A 323 -27.53 11.96 7.61
N GLY A 324 -27.05 11.20 6.61
CA GLY A 324 -26.93 9.75 6.70
C GLY A 324 -25.95 9.32 7.79
N GLU A 325 -24.79 9.96 7.88
CA GLU A 325 -23.81 9.69 8.96
C GLU A 325 -24.38 10.02 10.35
N LEU A 326 -25.10 11.15 10.48
CA LEU A 326 -25.76 11.49 11.74
C LEU A 326 -26.81 10.46 12.15
N GLU A 327 -27.58 9.92 11.19
CA GLU A 327 -28.53 8.84 11.45
C GLU A 327 -27.82 7.60 12.02
N GLU A 328 -26.73 7.15 11.38
CA GLU A 328 -25.94 6.01 11.87
C GLU A 328 -25.34 6.28 13.27
N ILE A 329 -24.87 7.50 13.55
CA ILE A 329 -24.36 7.88 14.87
C ILE A 329 -25.48 7.87 15.92
N LEU A 330 -26.69 8.32 15.56
CA LEU A 330 -27.84 8.34 16.47
C LEU A 330 -28.34 6.92 16.78
N ASP A 331 -28.13 5.94 15.92
CA ASP A 331 -28.48 4.54 16.20
C ASP A 331 -27.60 3.91 17.29
N VAL A 332 -26.36 4.36 17.45
CA VAL A 332 -25.40 3.83 18.44
C VAL A 332 -25.27 4.70 19.70
N ILE A 333 -25.90 5.88 19.74
CA ILE A 333 -25.74 6.81 20.86
C ILE A 333 -26.43 6.31 22.14
N GLU A 334 -25.74 6.44 23.27
CA GLU A 334 -26.38 6.22 24.57
C GLU A 334 -27.31 7.40 24.93
N PRO A 335 -28.48 7.16 25.55
CA PRO A 335 -29.41 8.22 25.95
C PRO A 335 -28.77 9.30 26.83
N THR A 336 -27.78 8.94 27.65
CA THR A 336 -27.04 9.86 28.53
C THR A 336 -26.18 10.86 27.76
N GLN A 337 -25.65 10.47 26.60
CA GLN A 337 -24.90 11.35 25.71
C GLN A 337 -25.86 12.18 24.84
N PHE A 338 -27.01 11.59 24.45
CA PHE A 338 -28.03 12.29 23.67
C PHE A 338 -28.54 13.56 24.36
N VAL A 339 -28.78 13.52 25.68
CA VAL A 339 -29.22 14.71 26.43
C VAL A 339 -28.23 15.87 26.33
N LYS A 340 -26.92 15.58 26.28
CA LYS A 340 -25.88 16.63 26.16
C LYS A 340 -25.87 17.29 24.78
N ILE A 341 -26.24 16.57 23.73
CA ILE A 341 -26.29 17.11 22.37
C ILE A 341 -27.63 17.79 22.06
N GLN A 342 -28.73 17.38 22.73
CA GLN A 342 -30.05 17.97 22.52
C GLN A 342 -30.10 19.47 22.88
N GLU A 343 -29.29 19.90 23.84
CA GLU A 343 -29.21 21.28 24.30
C GLU A 343 -28.11 22.12 23.62
N LEU A 344 -27.54 21.64 22.51
CA LEU A 344 -26.61 22.42 21.69
C LEU A 344 -27.30 23.67 21.13
N LYS A 345 -27.33 24.73 21.92
CA LYS A 345 -27.69 26.08 21.49
C LYS A 345 -26.44 26.73 20.89
N ASP A 346 -26.59 27.25 19.68
CA ASP A 346 -25.59 28.03 18.94
C ASP A 346 -24.91 29.12 19.77
#